data_AF-A0A397DZ85-F1
#
_entry.id   AF-A0A397DZ85-F1
#
_cell.length_a   1.000
_cell.length_b   1.000
_cell.length_c   1.000
_cell.angle_alpha   90.00
_cell.angle_beta   90.00
_cell.angle_gamma   90.00
#
_symmetry.space_group_name_H-M   'P 1'
#
loop_
_entity.id
_entity.type
_entity.pdbx_description
1 polymer ?
#
loop_
_entity_poly.entity_id
_entity_poly.type
_entity_poly.pdbx_seq_one_letter_code
_entity_poly.pdbx_strand_id
1 'polypeptide(L)'
;MDIRTHLLSSNSLDDFQLFTMVLVSIKLFLRSDELVQLKGSDICYELTVVDTLGFVEAMAFVVQGKCDKAPVTLMLWSDETLPVLCPIRHLFVLIGAFGISSGGFLFGGKTHDHIPASTFHNRFKNVCHKLINRDGPFGTHSCRKTAYLFAVWGLGQQEEIMQSARHKQPQQAMKYKRDATFLLEVARANDRNLPAVVSPWKSIFCANAQMGRSVNTERATKCSSIETHAKTFLVNLAKCDTDGQILAMVERAMKYNRPVSAKEAINQLCTKHFKPEIVPQLLALVESYVLEAKSNQSLLQGIDMDSASTRFNAGGPLLPPTSLPGGKAVDSVDGSNGVSFKRKRGGAFDFNGRKNLKNIRSPSDKLAVLLGYFAEIPCDRSEMCEAARVFAVSVLTPIESCYRLHFSSNNTAFVLKWGNFPHFSFGKKCCNGSGECGTS
;
A
#
# COMPACT_ATOMS: atom_id res chain seq x y z
N MET A 1 24.45 2.58 -25.70
CA MET A 1 24.28 3.57 -24.60
C MET A 1 22.80 3.67 -24.28
N ASP A 2 22.39 3.65 -23.02
CA ASP A 2 20.99 3.79 -22.62
C ASP A 2 20.60 5.25 -22.28
N ILE A 3 19.30 5.51 -22.11
CA ILE A 3 18.74 6.85 -21.83
C ILE A 3 19.36 7.47 -20.56
N ARG A 4 19.52 6.67 -19.49
CA ARG A 4 20.07 7.16 -18.22
C ARG A 4 21.51 7.62 -18.42
N THR A 5 22.33 6.78 -19.02
CA THR A 5 23.75 7.03 -19.28
C THR A 5 23.91 8.27 -20.16
N HIS A 6 23.09 8.40 -21.20
CA HIS A 6 23.10 9.58 -22.07
C HIS A 6 22.78 10.86 -21.29
N LEU A 7 21.68 10.88 -20.54
CA LEU A 7 21.23 12.07 -19.81
C LEU A 7 22.15 12.44 -18.64
N LEU A 8 22.74 11.46 -17.96
CA LEU A 8 23.68 11.74 -16.87
C LEU A 8 25.06 12.17 -17.37
N SER A 9 25.45 11.80 -18.59
CA SER A 9 26.78 12.12 -19.15
C SER A 9 27.03 13.62 -19.36
N SER A 10 25.98 14.43 -19.49
CA SER A 10 26.11 15.89 -19.62
C SER A 10 26.40 16.60 -18.29
N ASN A 11 26.25 15.90 -17.16
CA ASN A 11 26.33 16.47 -15.80
C ASN A 11 25.43 17.72 -15.64
N SER A 12 24.34 17.80 -16.41
CA SER A 12 23.41 18.93 -16.41
C SER A 12 22.21 18.66 -15.49
N LEU A 13 21.83 19.67 -14.69
CA LEU A 13 20.61 19.61 -13.89
C LEU A 13 19.36 19.44 -14.76
N ASP A 14 19.33 20.02 -15.95
CA ASP A 14 18.18 19.91 -16.85
C ASP A 14 18.04 18.47 -17.37
N ASP A 15 19.12 17.83 -17.78
CA ASP A 15 19.07 16.44 -18.25
C ASP A 15 18.78 15.46 -17.13
N PHE A 16 19.30 15.75 -15.92
CA PHE A 16 18.95 15.00 -14.72
C PHE A 16 17.46 15.15 -14.35
N GLN A 17 16.91 16.37 -14.47
CA GLN A 17 15.48 16.64 -14.30
C GLN A 17 14.67 15.80 -15.29
N LEU A 18 15.05 15.80 -16.57
CA LEU A 18 14.37 15.01 -17.59
C LEU A 18 14.39 13.51 -17.27
N PHE A 19 15.53 12.97 -16.83
CA PHE A 19 15.63 11.58 -16.44
C PHE A 19 14.73 11.25 -15.24
N THR A 20 14.73 12.12 -14.22
CA THR A 20 13.90 11.96 -13.03
C THR A 20 12.41 12.02 -13.39
N MET A 21 12.00 12.94 -14.25
CA MET A 21 10.64 13.05 -14.78
C MET A 21 10.22 11.75 -15.51
N VAL A 22 11.06 11.22 -16.40
CA VAL A 22 10.80 9.96 -17.10
C VAL A 22 10.61 8.82 -16.09
N LEU A 23 11.49 8.71 -15.10
CA LEU A 23 11.45 7.65 -14.10
C LEU A 23 10.19 7.73 -13.22
N VAL A 24 9.84 8.92 -12.73
CA VAL A 24 8.61 9.13 -11.94
C VAL A 24 7.37 8.85 -12.79
N SER A 25 7.34 9.30 -14.04
CA SER A 25 6.24 9.03 -14.96
C SER A 25 6.03 7.53 -15.20
N ILE A 26 7.11 6.77 -15.37
CA ILE A 26 7.06 5.31 -15.50
C ILE A 26 6.56 4.68 -14.21
N LYS A 27 7.19 5.00 -13.06
CA LYS A 27 6.91 4.33 -11.79
C LYS A 27 5.51 4.65 -11.22
N LEU A 28 4.89 5.78 -11.61
CA LEU A 28 3.51 6.15 -11.25
C LEU A 28 2.49 5.95 -12.38
N PHE A 29 2.88 5.37 -13.52
CA PHE A 29 2.03 5.24 -14.69
C PHE A 29 1.42 6.57 -15.14
N LEU A 30 2.13 7.70 -15.04
CA LEU A 30 1.59 9.01 -15.40
C LEU A 30 1.69 9.29 -16.90
N ARG A 31 0.71 10.01 -17.44
CA ARG A 31 0.83 10.69 -18.72
C ARG A 31 1.69 11.96 -18.56
N SER A 32 2.18 12.50 -19.68
CA SER A 32 3.00 13.72 -19.67
C SER A 32 2.30 14.92 -19.02
N ASP A 33 1.00 15.10 -19.27
CA ASP A 33 0.17 16.15 -18.68
C ASP A 33 -0.04 15.96 -17.17
N GLU A 34 -0.21 14.73 -16.71
CA GLU A 34 -0.31 14.41 -15.27
C GLU A 34 1.02 14.64 -14.55
N LEU A 35 2.15 14.27 -15.18
CA LEU A 35 3.48 14.37 -14.59
C LEU A 35 3.89 15.81 -14.29
N VAL A 36 3.71 16.71 -15.27
CA VAL A 36 4.17 18.10 -15.14
C VAL A 36 3.33 18.92 -14.16
N GLN A 37 2.17 18.39 -13.76
CA GLN A 37 1.29 19.02 -12.78
C GLN A 37 1.62 18.67 -11.34
N LEU A 38 2.50 17.69 -11.09
CA LEU A 38 2.84 17.26 -9.74
C LEU A 38 3.50 18.38 -8.94
N LYS A 39 2.96 18.64 -7.75
CA LYS A 39 3.46 19.57 -6.75
C LYS A 39 3.82 18.85 -5.46
N GLY A 40 4.62 19.52 -4.62
CA GLY A 40 4.86 19.03 -3.26
C GLY A 40 3.58 18.92 -2.42
N SER A 41 2.58 19.76 -2.71
CA SER A 41 1.28 19.77 -2.02
C SER A 41 0.42 18.55 -2.36
N ASP A 42 0.74 17.84 -3.43
CA ASP A 42 0.01 16.64 -3.85
C ASP A 42 0.46 15.40 -3.04
N ILE A 43 1.47 15.54 -2.18
CA ILE A 43 1.97 14.46 -1.35
C ILE A 43 1.00 14.22 -0.20
N CYS A 44 0.53 12.98 -0.08
CA CYS A 44 -0.22 12.52 1.08
C CYS A 44 0.77 12.01 2.14
N TYR A 45 1.21 12.92 3.01
CA TYR A 45 2.18 12.61 4.07
C TYR A 45 1.69 11.49 5.02
N GLU A 46 0.38 11.43 5.30
CA GLU A 46 -0.22 10.39 6.14
C GLU A 46 -0.11 8.97 5.54
N LEU A 47 0.05 8.87 4.22
CA LEU A 47 0.22 7.61 3.49
C LEU A 47 1.68 7.37 3.08
N THR A 48 2.55 8.35 3.26
CA THR A 48 3.98 8.21 2.99
C THR A 48 4.61 7.31 4.06
N VAL A 49 5.40 6.35 3.62
CA VAL A 49 5.98 5.30 4.46
C VAL A 49 7.42 5.65 4.75
N VAL A 50 7.70 6.01 6.00
CA VAL A 50 9.04 6.38 6.47
C VAL A 50 9.47 5.39 7.56
N ASP A 51 10.70 4.91 7.45
CA ASP A 51 11.26 4.00 8.45
C ASP A 51 11.76 4.72 9.71
N THR A 52 12.29 3.95 10.67
CA THR A 52 12.86 4.49 11.92
C THR A 52 14.11 5.35 11.73
N LEU A 53 14.81 5.21 10.62
CA LEU A 53 16.03 5.94 10.30
C LEU A 53 15.74 7.19 9.44
N GLY A 54 14.48 7.46 9.12
CA GLY A 54 14.07 8.56 8.25
C GLY A 54 14.19 8.26 6.76
N PHE A 55 14.43 7.01 6.38
CA PHE A 55 14.41 6.58 4.98
C PHE A 55 12.97 6.48 4.48
N VAL A 56 12.68 7.12 3.35
CA VAL A 56 11.36 7.10 2.72
C VAL A 56 11.25 5.87 1.82
N GLU A 57 10.52 4.86 2.29
CA GLU A 57 10.27 3.63 1.55
C GLU A 57 9.25 3.81 0.42
N ALA A 58 8.27 4.68 0.63
CA ALA A 58 7.23 4.98 -0.33
C ALA A 58 6.67 6.39 -0.11
N MET A 59 6.38 7.10 -1.20
CA MET A 59 5.73 8.42 -1.15
C MET A 59 4.38 8.36 -1.84
N ALA A 60 3.33 8.81 -1.16
CA ALA A 60 1.99 8.79 -1.70
C ALA A 60 1.66 10.12 -2.40
N PHE A 61 1.15 10.05 -3.63
CA PHE A 61 0.74 11.20 -4.43
C PHE A 61 -0.75 11.15 -4.73
N VAL A 62 -1.44 12.27 -4.57
CA VAL A 62 -2.80 12.48 -5.06
C VAL A 62 -2.72 13.00 -6.49
N VAL A 63 -3.30 12.28 -7.43
CA VAL A 63 -3.24 12.61 -8.87
C VAL A 63 -4.63 12.53 -9.47
N GLN A 64 -4.95 13.44 -10.37
CA GLN A 64 -6.18 13.37 -11.16
C GLN A 64 -5.86 13.49 -12.66
N GLY A 65 -6.05 12.40 -13.39
CA GLY A 65 -5.96 12.39 -14.84
C GLY A 65 -7.27 12.80 -15.52
N LYS A 66 -7.19 13.15 -16.80
CA LYS A 66 -8.33 13.58 -17.63
C LYS A 66 -9.56 12.66 -17.57
N CYS A 67 -9.36 11.35 -17.42
CA CYS A 67 -10.43 10.36 -17.43
C CYS A 67 -10.89 9.93 -16.03
N ASP A 68 -10.26 10.47 -15.00
CA ASP A 68 -10.53 10.13 -13.61
C ASP A 68 -11.70 10.96 -13.09
N LYS A 69 -12.68 10.28 -12.48
CA LYS A 69 -13.88 10.96 -11.94
C LYS A 69 -13.59 11.77 -10.67
N ALA A 70 -12.53 11.40 -9.97
CA ALA A 70 -12.04 12.01 -8.74
C ALA A 70 -10.52 11.79 -8.66
N PRO A 71 -9.80 12.58 -7.84
CA PRO A 71 -8.41 12.30 -7.55
C PRO A 71 -8.21 10.88 -7.00
N VAL A 72 -7.09 10.26 -7.37
CA VAL A 72 -6.68 8.95 -6.87
C VAL A 72 -5.35 9.05 -6.16
N THR A 73 -5.07 8.12 -5.27
CA THR A 73 -3.78 8.06 -4.57
C THR A 73 -2.90 6.97 -5.17
N LEU A 74 -1.67 7.34 -5.51
CA LEU A 74 -0.65 6.44 -6.08
C LEU A 74 0.61 6.43 -5.21
N MET A 75 1.18 5.26 -5.01
CA MET A 75 2.40 5.04 -4.22
C MET A 75 3.63 5.02 -5.12
N LEU A 76 4.53 5.98 -4.94
CA LEU A 76 5.87 5.96 -5.52
C LEU A 76 6.79 5.17 -4.59
N TRP A 77 7.14 3.94 -4.94
CA TRP A 77 8.01 3.10 -4.12
C TRP A 77 9.51 3.39 -4.34
N SER A 78 10.30 3.30 -3.28
CA SER A 78 11.75 3.16 -3.38
C SER A 78 12.12 1.83 -4.04
N ASP A 79 13.23 1.85 -4.79
CA ASP A 79 13.78 0.69 -5.49
C ASP A 79 15.16 0.38 -4.92
N GLU A 80 15.18 -0.41 -3.85
CA GLU A 80 16.43 -0.77 -3.17
C GLU A 80 17.20 -1.89 -3.89
N THR A 81 16.49 -2.70 -4.69
CA THR A 81 17.10 -3.77 -5.49
C THR A 81 17.87 -3.23 -6.68
N LEU A 82 17.38 -2.15 -7.29
CA LEU A 82 18.05 -1.48 -8.39
C LEU A 82 18.05 0.04 -8.15
N PRO A 83 18.95 0.54 -7.28
CA PRO A 83 18.98 1.95 -6.89
C PRO A 83 19.00 2.92 -8.06
N VAL A 84 19.69 2.55 -9.14
CA VAL A 84 19.78 3.32 -10.39
C VAL A 84 18.43 3.57 -11.09
N LEU A 85 17.38 2.84 -10.71
CA LEU A 85 15.98 3.04 -11.12
C LEU A 85 15.06 3.44 -9.95
N CYS A 86 15.61 3.83 -8.80
CA CYS A 86 14.84 4.27 -7.64
C CYS A 86 14.31 5.68 -7.83
N PRO A 87 13.00 5.88 -8.03
CA PRO A 87 12.47 7.21 -8.30
C PRO A 87 12.62 8.17 -7.11
N ILE A 88 12.49 7.68 -5.87
CA ILE A 88 12.58 8.51 -4.66
C ILE A 88 13.99 9.11 -4.51
N ARG A 89 15.05 8.30 -4.67
CA ARG A 89 16.44 8.78 -4.57
C ARG A 89 16.74 9.84 -5.64
N HIS A 90 16.30 9.63 -6.87
CA HIS A 90 16.47 10.61 -7.95
C HIS A 90 15.68 11.89 -7.67
N LEU A 91 14.45 11.76 -7.20
CA LEU A 91 13.61 12.89 -6.81
C LEU A 91 14.24 13.69 -5.66
N PHE A 92 14.81 13.04 -4.64
CA PHE A 92 15.47 13.75 -3.54
C PHE A 92 16.74 14.48 -3.98
N VAL A 93 17.56 13.88 -4.84
CA VAL A 93 18.69 14.58 -5.45
C VAL A 93 18.20 15.82 -6.22
N LEU A 94 17.12 15.70 -7.00
CA LEU A 94 16.55 16.80 -7.76
C LEU A 94 16.05 17.93 -6.84
N ILE A 95 15.35 17.58 -5.77
CA ILE A 95 14.81 18.51 -4.79
C ILE A 95 15.92 19.26 -4.07
N GLY A 96 16.96 18.55 -3.62
CA GLY A 96 18.13 19.16 -3.02
C GLY A 96 18.84 20.12 -3.97
N ALA A 97 19.03 19.71 -5.23
CA ALA A 97 19.77 20.50 -6.22
C ALA A 97 19.01 21.75 -6.71
N PHE A 98 17.68 21.70 -6.78
CA PHE A 98 16.87 22.85 -7.18
C PHE A 98 16.29 23.65 -6.01
N GLY A 99 16.43 23.18 -4.76
CA GLY A 99 15.79 23.81 -3.61
C GLY A 99 14.26 23.78 -3.69
N ILE A 100 13.69 22.72 -4.28
CA ILE A 100 12.23 22.60 -4.45
C ILE A 100 11.54 22.56 -3.09
N SER A 101 10.47 23.34 -2.96
CA SER A 101 9.64 23.35 -1.75
C SER A 101 8.27 22.69 -1.93
N SER A 102 7.61 22.41 -0.81
CA SER A 102 6.33 21.72 -0.71
C SER A 102 5.20 22.46 -1.45
N GLY A 103 5.31 23.76 -1.71
CA GLY A 103 4.31 24.53 -2.44
C GLY A 103 4.49 24.58 -3.96
N GLY A 104 5.67 24.22 -4.47
CA GLY A 104 6.05 24.37 -5.87
C GLY A 104 5.76 23.14 -6.74
N PHE A 105 5.88 23.32 -8.06
CA PHE A 105 5.92 22.20 -9.00
C PHE A 105 7.20 21.39 -8.80
N LEU A 106 7.08 20.07 -8.69
CA LEU A 106 8.22 19.18 -8.41
C LEU A 106 9.29 19.18 -9.50
N PHE A 107 8.92 19.59 -10.72
CA PHE A 107 9.82 19.62 -11.85
C PHE A 107 10.00 21.04 -12.40
N GLY A 108 9.66 22.08 -11.63
CA GLY A 108 9.76 23.47 -12.12
C GLY A 108 11.17 24.07 -12.13
N GLY A 109 12.19 23.27 -11.81
CA GLY A 109 13.57 23.76 -11.70
C GLY A 109 13.72 24.75 -10.55
N LYS A 110 14.69 25.66 -10.68
CA LYS A 110 14.99 26.70 -9.67
C LYS A 110 13.92 27.78 -9.55
N THR A 111 13.13 28.00 -10.60
CA THR A 111 12.03 28.98 -10.57
C THR A 111 10.73 28.39 -10.01
N HIS A 112 10.69 27.05 -9.86
CA HIS A 112 9.50 26.29 -9.47
C HIS A 112 8.30 26.48 -10.41
N ASP A 113 8.53 26.97 -11.63
CA ASP A 113 7.50 27.24 -12.62
C ASP A 113 6.98 25.95 -13.27
N HIS A 114 5.74 26.00 -13.75
CA HIS A 114 5.17 24.89 -14.48
C HIS A 114 5.90 24.65 -15.82
N ILE A 115 6.37 23.43 -16.06
CA ILE A 115 6.90 23.00 -17.37
C ILE A 115 5.75 22.54 -18.26
N PRO A 116 5.56 23.10 -19.47
CA PRO A 116 4.56 22.60 -20.41
C PRO A 116 4.78 21.12 -20.76
N ALA A 117 3.69 20.35 -20.83
CA ALA A 117 3.75 18.93 -21.20
C ALA A 117 4.40 18.71 -22.59
N SER A 118 4.22 19.64 -23.52
CA SER A 118 4.89 19.64 -24.83
C SER A 118 6.40 19.76 -24.72
N THR A 119 6.91 20.60 -23.83
CA THR A 119 8.34 20.77 -23.56
C THR A 119 8.94 19.46 -23.04
N PHE A 120 8.32 18.86 -22.01
CA PHE A 120 8.74 17.54 -21.52
C PHE A 120 8.72 16.49 -22.65
N HIS A 121 7.60 16.41 -23.37
CA HIS A 121 7.41 15.40 -24.41
C HIS A 121 8.43 15.54 -25.54
N ASN A 122 8.70 16.76 -26.01
CA ASN A 122 9.68 17.02 -27.07
C ASN A 122 11.10 16.67 -26.62
N ARG A 123 11.49 17.06 -25.40
CA ARG A 123 12.80 16.70 -24.84
C ARG A 123 12.98 15.18 -24.75
N PHE A 124 12.00 14.48 -24.20
CA PHE A 124 12.04 13.01 -24.10
C PHE A 124 12.04 12.32 -25.46
N LYS A 125 11.20 12.79 -26.39
CA LYS A 125 11.13 12.28 -27.77
C LYS A 125 12.47 12.42 -28.49
N ASN A 126 13.15 13.56 -28.35
CA ASN A 126 14.44 13.80 -28.99
C ASN A 126 15.51 12.84 -28.49
N VAL A 127 15.56 12.57 -27.18
CA VAL A 127 16.47 11.57 -26.59
C VAL A 127 16.15 10.18 -27.13
N CYS A 128 14.87 9.81 -27.17
CA CYS A 128 14.44 8.53 -27.69
C CYS A 128 14.83 8.32 -29.16
N HIS A 129 14.63 9.31 -30.04
CA HIS A 129 15.04 9.24 -31.45
C HIS A 129 16.55 9.09 -31.64
N LYS A 130 17.35 9.68 -30.75
CA LYS A 130 18.82 9.56 -30.82
C LYS A 130 19.31 8.17 -30.42
N LEU A 131 18.64 7.50 -29.48
CA LEU A 131 19.17 6.31 -28.81
C LEU A 131 18.48 5.01 -29.21
N ILE A 132 17.25 5.06 -29.69
CA ILE A 132 16.43 3.88 -29.94
C ILE A 132 16.20 3.77 -31.45
N ASN A 133 16.77 2.74 -32.05
CA ASN A 133 16.49 2.40 -33.44
C ASN A 133 15.10 1.74 -33.53
N ARG A 134 14.10 2.50 -33.96
CA ARG A 134 12.74 2.02 -34.20
C ARG A 134 12.05 2.85 -35.26
N ASP A 135 11.04 2.24 -35.86
CA ASP A 135 10.06 2.97 -36.66
C ASP A 135 8.95 3.59 -35.81
N GLY A 136 8.37 4.66 -36.36
CA GLY A 136 7.19 5.33 -35.84
C GLY A 136 7.43 6.35 -34.72
N PRO A 137 6.38 7.07 -34.32
CA PRO A 137 6.51 8.19 -33.39
C PRO A 137 6.61 7.73 -31.92
N PHE A 138 7.44 8.43 -31.14
CA PHE A 138 7.32 8.45 -29.69
C PHE A 138 6.16 9.36 -29.29
N GLY A 139 5.02 8.78 -28.89
CA GLY A 139 3.82 9.51 -28.49
C GLY A 139 3.75 9.82 -26.99
N THR A 140 2.71 10.54 -26.57
CA THR A 140 2.45 10.97 -25.18
C THR A 140 2.26 9.82 -24.18
N HIS A 141 2.06 8.59 -24.68
CA HIS A 141 1.92 7.38 -23.87
C HIS A 141 3.22 6.57 -23.72
N SER A 142 4.36 7.08 -24.21
CA SER A 142 5.63 6.33 -24.20
C SER A 142 6.08 5.91 -22.79
N CYS A 143 6.00 6.80 -21.80
CA CYS A 143 6.31 6.44 -20.41
C CYS A 143 5.32 5.41 -19.84
N ARG A 144 4.01 5.57 -20.09
CA ARG A 144 3.01 4.60 -19.61
C ARG A 144 3.14 3.22 -20.27
N LYS A 145 3.50 3.15 -21.55
CA LYS A 145 3.87 1.90 -22.22
C LYS A 145 5.07 1.24 -21.56
N THR A 146 6.08 2.04 -21.23
CA THR A 146 7.28 1.59 -20.51
C THR A 146 6.95 1.13 -19.08
N ALA A 147 5.98 1.77 -18.41
CA ALA A 147 5.48 1.34 -17.11
C ALA A 147 4.86 -0.06 -17.17
N TYR A 148 4.10 -0.38 -18.22
CA TYR A 148 3.62 -1.74 -18.48
C TYR A 148 4.76 -2.73 -18.67
N LEU A 149 5.81 -2.36 -19.39
CA LEU A 149 7.00 -3.20 -19.55
C LEU A 149 7.64 -3.49 -18.19
N PHE A 150 7.89 -2.46 -17.39
CA PHE A 150 8.46 -2.61 -16.04
C PHE A 150 7.59 -3.50 -15.15
N ALA A 151 6.27 -3.31 -15.19
CA ALA A 151 5.37 -4.08 -14.35
C ALA A 151 5.26 -5.54 -14.78
N VAL A 152 5.17 -5.83 -16.07
CA VAL A 152 5.12 -7.21 -16.59
C VAL A 152 6.45 -7.92 -16.34
N TRP A 153 7.58 -7.27 -16.62
CA TRP A 153 8.90 -7.87 -16.44
C TRP A 153 9.24 -8.05 -14.95
N GLY A 154 8.73 -7.15 -14.09
CA GLY A 154 8.77 -7.27 -12.64
C GLY A 154 7.72 -8.23 -12.04
N LEU A 155 7.06 -9.06 -12.86
CA LEU A 155 6.10 -10.10 -12.42
C LEU A 155 4.80 -9.57 -11.79
N GLY A 156 4.38 -8.36 -12.15
CA GLY A 156 3.13 -7.78 -11.67
C GLY A 156 1.87 -8.48 -12.20
N GLN A 157 0.84 -8.53 -11.37
CA GLN A 157 -0.44 -9.15 -11.71
C GLN A 157 -1.30 -8.24 -12.59
N GLN A 158 -2.02 -8.84 -13.55
CA GLN A 158 -2.74 -8.07 -14.57
C GLN A 158 -3.73 -7.05 -14.00
N GLU A 159 -4.52 -7.46 -13.00
CA GLU A 159 -5.55 -6.63 -12.40
C GLU A 159 -4.92 -5.43 -11.68
N GLU A 160 -3.85 -5.65 -10.95
CA GLU A 160 -3.12 -4.61 -10.20
C GLU A 160 -2.42 -3.62 -11.14
N ILE A 161 -1.82 -4.11 -12.23
CA ILE A 161 -1.23 -3.26 -13.27
C ILE A 161 -2.31 -2.41 -13.94
N MET A 162 -3.47 -3.00 -14.24
CA MET A 162 -4.61 -2.30 -14.85
C MET A 162 -5.13 -1.18 -13.94
N GLN A 163 -5.27 -1.44 -12.64
CA GLN A 163 -5.67 -0.45 -11.64
C GLN A 163 -4.63 0.68 -11.53
N SER A 164 -3.35 0.33 -11.47
CA SER A 164 -2.23 1.28 -11.44
C SER A 164 -2.22 2.23 -12.65
N ALA A 165 -2.53 1.69 -13.83
CA ALA A 165 -2.68 2.45 -15.07
C ALA A 165 -4.01 3.21 -15.21
N ARG A 166 -4.94 3.03 -14.26
CA ARG A 166 -6.28 3.63 -14.24
C ARG A 166 -7.12 3.29 -15.47
N HIS A 167 -6.94 2.08 -16.00
CA HIS A 167 -7.76 1.62 -17.13
C HIS A 167 -9.11 1.10 -16.65
N LYS A 168 -10.18 1.64 -17.26
CA LYS A 168 -11.56 1.21 -16.96
C LYS A 168 -11.91 -0.13 -17.59
N GLN A 169 -11.32 -0.44 -18.74
CA GLN A 169 -11.64 -1.62 -19.54
C GLN A 169 -10.40 -2.49 -19.75
N PRO A 170 -10.50 -3.82 -19.55
CA PRO A 170 -9.39 -4.75 -19.75
C PRO A 170 -8.77 -4.68 -21.15
N GLN A 171 -9.59 -4.43 -22.18
CA GLN A 171 -9.14 -4.35 -23.57
C GLN A 171 -8.08 -3.25 -23.79
N GLN A 172 -8.17 -2.13 -23.07
CA GLN A 172 -7.20 -1.04 -23.15
C GLN A 172 -5.86 -1.43 -22.52
N ALA A 173 -5.90 -2.09 -21.36
CA ALA A 173 -4.72 -2.61 -20.68
C ALA A 173 -4.02 -3.72 -21.50
N MET A 174 -4.82 -4.58 -22.16
CA MET A 174 -4.32 -5.68 -22.98
C MET A 174 -3.52 -5.23 -24.21
N LYS A 175 -3.70 -4.00 -24.70
CA LYS A 175 -2.86 -3.47 -25.79
C LYS A 175 -1.40 -3.33 -25.33
N TYR A 176 -1.18 -2.75 -24.15
CA TYR A 176 0.16 -2.54 -23.61
C TYR A 176 0.77 -3.81 -23.02
N LYS A 177 -0.05 -4.64 -22.37
CA LYS A 177 0.41 -5.89 -21.76
C LYS A 177 0.92 -6.88 -22.81
N ARG A 178 0.21 -7.05 -23.93
CA ARG A 178 0.61 -8.00 -24.99
C ARG A 178 2.01 -7.72 -25.52
N ASP A 179 2.30 -6.47 -25.85
CA ASP A 179 3.63 -6.06 -26.31
C ASP A 179 4.70 -6.30 -25.23
N ALA A 180 4.41 -5.92 -23.98
CA ALA A 180 5.34 -6.12 -22.87
C ALA A 180 5.65 -7.60 -22.59
N THR A 181 4.64 -8.49 -22.69
CA THR A 181 4.81 -9.94 -22.54
C THR A 181 5.63 -10.52 -23.67
N PHE A 182 5.35 -10.15 -24.92
CA PHE A 182 6.17 -10.61 -26.05
C PHE A 182 7.63 -10.16 -25.91
N LEU A 183 7.87 -8.89 -25.55
CA LEU A 183 9.22 -8.37 -25.35
C LEU A 183 9.95 -9.05 -24.19
N LEU A 184 9.24 -9.53 -23.17
CA LEU A 184 9.85 -10.32 -22.08
C LEU A 184 10.38 -11.65 -22.61
N GLU A 185 9.60 -12.37 -23.42
CA GLU A 185 10.03 -13.64 -24.01
C GLU A 185 11.21 -13.43 -24.97
N VAL A 186 11.19 -12.35 -25.76
CA VAL A 186 12.34 -11.97 -26.60
C VAL A 186 13.56 -11.68 -25.74
N ALA A 187 13.42 -10.94 -24.63
CA ALA A 187 14.54 -10.65 -23.75
C ALA A 187 15.12 -11.90 -23.09
N ARG A 188 14.27 -12.86 -22.70
CA ARG A 188 14.67 -14.18 -22.17
C ARG A 188 15.40 -15.00 -23.22
N ALA A 189 14.89 -15.06 -24.44
CA ALA A 189 15.52 -15.77 -25.55
C ALA A 189 16.89 -15.18 -25.94
N ASN A 190 17.15 -13.92 -25.58
CA ASN A 190 18.45 -13.24 -25.76
C ASN A 190 19.30 -13.22 -24.48
N ASP A 191 19.00 -14.08 -23.50
CA ASP A 191 19.74 -14.22 -22.24
C ASP A 191 19.99 -12.89 -21.50
N ARG A 192 19.04 -11.96 -21.60
CA ARG A 192 19.15 -10.67 -20.91
C ARG A 192 19.08 -10.90 -19.40
N ASN A 193 20.00 -10.28 -18.66
CA ASN A 193 19.96 -10.23 -17.19
C ASN A 193 18.79 -9.36 -16.71
N LEU A 194 17.59 -9.95 -16.62
CA LEU A 194 16.36 -9.25 -16.24
C LEU A 194 16.47 -8.56 -14.86
N PRO A 195 17.01 -9.20 -13.80
CA PRO A 195 17.22 -8.53 -12.51
C PRO A 195 18.11 -7.27 -12.57
N ALA A 196 18.99 -7.15 -13.56
CA ALA A 196 19.83 -5.96 -13.73
C ALA A 196 19.12 -4.81 -14.46
N VAL A 197 17.93 -5.03 -15.03
CA VAL A 197 17.19 -4.02 -15.81
C VAL A 197 15.80 -3.72 -15.26
N VAL A 198 15.23 -4.60 -14.42
CA VAL A 198 13.93 -4.40 -13.78
C VAL A 198 13.90 -5.02 -12.38
N SER A 199 13.25 -4.32 -11.45
CA SER A 199 13.02 -4.81 -10.09
C SER A 199 11.65 -5.50 -9.97
N PRO A 200 11.45 -6.36 -8.95
CA PRO A 200 10.13 -6.90 -8.64
C PRO A 200 9.09 -5.78 -8.50
N TRP A 201 7.95 -5.95 -9.16
CA TRP A 201 6.93 -4.93 -9.22
C TRP A 201 6.12 -4.89 -7.93
N LYS A 202 5.76 -3.66 -7.50
CA LYS A 202 4.88 -3.40 -6.37
C LYS A 202 3.66 -2.62 -6.85
N SER A 203 2.47 -2.99 -6.38
CA SER A 203 1.26 -2.25 -6.68
C SER A 203 1.35 -0.81 -6.18
N ILE A 204 0.91 0.13 -7.01
CA ILE A 204 0.94 1.56 -6.69
C ILE A 204 -0.43 2.12 -6.35
N PHE A 205 -1.52 1.42 -6.69
CA PHE A 205 -2.86 1.98 -6.56
C PHE A 205 -3.39 1.84 -5.13
N CYS A 206 -3.70 2.95 -4.48
CA CYS A 206 -4.35 2.95 -3.17
C CYS A 206 -5.87 3.18 -3.34
N ALA A 207 -6.64 2.09 -3.30
CA ALA A 207 -8.10 2.16 -3.45
C ALA A 207 -8.81 2.79 -2.24
N ASN A 208 -8.28 2.57 -1.04
CA ASN A 208 -8.85 3.06 0.20
C ASN A 208 -7.76 3.72 1.06
N ALA A 209 -7.61 5.03 0.89
CA ALA A 209 -6.67 5.85 1.64
C ALA A 209 -6.88 5.76 3.15
N GLN A 210 -8.12 5.63 3.64
CA GLN A 210 -8.40 5.52 5.07
C GLN A 210 -7.81 4.23 5.66
N MET A 211 -7.96 3.11 4.95
CA MET A 211 -7.35 1.84 5.37
C MET A 211 -5.83 1.87 5.23
N GLY A 212 -5.29 2.56 4.23
CA GLY A 212 -3.85 2.80 4.13
C GLY A 212 -3.31 3.54 5.35
N ARG A 213 -4.01 4.59 5.80
CA ARG A 213 -3.64 5.38 6.98
C ARG A 213 -3.70 4.58 8.27
N SER A 214 -4.71 3.73 8.44
CA SER A 214 -4.84 2.93 9.67
C SER A 214 -3.71 1.91 9.84
N VAL A 215 -3.12 1.45 8.74
CA VAL A 215 -1.94 0.56 8.77
C VAL A 215 -0.62 1.35 8.86
N ASN A 216 -0.60 2.60 8.39
CA ASN A 216 0.60 3.46 8.39
C ASN A 216 0.73 4.36 9.63
N THR A 217 -0.09 4.21 10.66
CA THR A 217 -0.20 5.15 11.81
C THR A 217 1.13 5.47 12.47
N GLU A 218 1.92 4.45 12.83
CA GLU A 218 3.20 4.66 13.51
C GLU A 218 4.23 5.36 12.62
N ARG A 219 4.24 5.05 11.32
CA ARG A 219 5.20 5.60 10.37
C ARG A 219 4.80 7.00 9.90
N ALA A 220 3.50 7.32 9.84
CA ALA A 220 2.99 8.63 9.49
C ALA A 220 3.47 9.72 10.45
N THR A 221 3.68 9.40 11.74
CA THR A 221 4.21 10.36 12.74
C THR A 221 5.64 10.84 12.43
N LYS A 222 6.38 10.09 11.59
CA LYS A 222 7.74 10.42 11.17
C LYS A 222 7.79 11.16 9.84
N CYS A 223 6.62 11.39 9.25
CA CYS A 223 6.52 12.10 8.00
C CYS A 223 6.70 13.61 8.23
N SER A 224 7.40 14.23 7.30
CA SER A 224 7.79 15.64 7.33
C SER A 224 7.67 16.20 5.93
N SER A 225 8.02 17.47 5.74
CA SER A 225 8.01 18.08 4.42
C SER A 225 8.95 17.36 3.45
N ILE A 226 8.67 17.44 2.13
CA ILE A 226 9.50 16.77 1.13
C ILE A 226 10.96 17.26 1.13
N GLU A 227 11.17 18.53 1.44
CA GLU A 227 12.50 19.15 1.58
C GLU A 227 13.25 18.55 2.77
N THR A 228 12.55 18.33 3.89
CA THR A 228 13.12 17.72 5.08
C THR A 228 13.51 16.27 4.81
N HIS A 229 12.67 15.52 4.09
CA HIS A 229 13.00 14.16 3.66
C HIS A 229 14.17 14.12 2.67
N ALA A 230 14.20 15.02 1.69
CA ALA A 230 15.31 15.13 0.74
C ALA A 230 16.63 15.47 1.46
N LYS A 231 16.62 16.47 2.35
CA LYS A 231 17.77 16.84 3.18
C LYS A 231 18.23 15.69 4.07
N THR A 232 17.30 15.01 4.75
CA THR A 232 17.62 13.86 5.59
C THR A 232 18.27 12.75 4.77
N PHE A 233 17.72 12.42 3.61
CA PHE A 233 18.30 11.39 2.75
C PHE A 233 19.68 11.81 2.24
N LEU A 234 19.83 13.00 1.66
CA LEU A 234 21.09 13.44 1.07
C LEU A 234 22.18 13.65 2.13
N VAL A 235 21.90 14.42 3.17
CA VAL A 235 22.92 14.83 4.16
C VAL A 235 23.12 13.78 5.24
N ASN A 236 22.04 13.22 5.80
CA ASN A 236 22.16 12.34 6.97
C ASN A 236 22.40 10.88 6.58
N LEU A 237 21.77 10.39 5.52
CA LEU A 237 21.83 8.97 5.12
C LEU A 237 22.90 8.71 4.05
N ALA A 238 22.79 9.33 2.88
CA ALA A 238 23.70 9.13 1.76
C ALA A 238 25.04 9.86 1.95
N LYS A 239 25.11 10.84 2.85
CA LYS A 239 26.30 11.69 3.08
C LYS A 239 26.78 12.34 1.78
N CYS A 240 25.84 12.90 1.02
CA CYS A 240 26.11 13.68 -0.19
C CYS A 240 26.55 15.09 0.20
N ASP A 241 27.57 15.60 -0.49
CA ASP A 241 27.82 17.02 -0.55
C ASP A 241 26.78 17.67 -1.48
N THR A 242 25.95 18.57 -0.93
CA THR A 242 24.86 19.22 -1.66
C THR A 242 25.32 20.41 -2.50
N ASP A 243 26.56 20.88 -2.30
CA ASP A 243 27.15 21.98 -3.08
C ASP A 243 28.01 21.46 -4.25
N GLY A 244 28.13 20.13 -4.37
CA GLY A 244 28.93 19.46 -5.39
C GLY A 244 28.26 19.29 -6.76
N GLN A 245 28.95 18.60 -7.66
CA GLN A 245 28.41 18.26 -8.98
C GLN A 245 27.24 17.29 -8.90
N ILE A 246 26.23 17.46 -9.77
CA ILE A 246 25.03 16.63 -9.78
C ILE A 246 25.35 15.14 -9.95
N LEU A 247 26.30 14.79 -10.82
CA LEU A 247 26.69 13.40 -11.03
C LEU A 247 27.26 12.77 -9.75
N ALA A 248 28.05 13.51 -8.97
CA ALA A 248 28.58 13.03 -7.69
C ALA A 248 27.45 12.79 -6.67
N MET A 249 26.47 13.69 -6.60
CA MET A 249 25.28 13.51 -5.76
C MET A 249 24.48 12.27 -6.17
N VAL A 250 24.25 12.08 -7.47
CA VAL A 250 23.54 10.91 -8.01
C VAL A 250 24.28 9.64 -7.68
N GLU A 251 25.58 9.56 -7.98
CA GLU A 251 26.39 8.38 -7.67
C GLU A 251 26.34 8.01 -6.20
N ARG A 252 26.48 9.00 -5.31
CA ARG A 252 26.43 8.78 -3.87
C ARG A 252 25.06 8.30 -3.41
N ALA A 253 23.99 8.94 -3.91
CA ALA A 253 22.61 8.52 -3.64
C ALA A 253 22.32 7.09 -4.13
N MET A 254 22.86 6.69 -5.29
CA MET A 254 22.68 5.34 -5.82
C MET A 254 23.50 4.29 -5.07
N LYS A 255 24.70 4.67 -4.57
CA LYS A 255 25.58 3.81 -3.75
C LYS A 255 25.11 3.67 -2.30
N TYR A 256 24.17 4.49 -1.83
CA TYR A 256 23.62 4.36 -0.49
C TYR A 256 22.99 2.97 -0.30
N ASN A 257 23.52 2.23 0.67
CA ASN A 257 22.96 0.96 1.10
C ASN A 257 22.24 1.20 2.41
N ARG A 258 20.93 0.95 2.40
CA ARG A 258 20.10 1.09 3.59
C ARG A 258 20.56 0.06 4.62
N PRO A 259 20.89 0.49 5.85
CA PRO A 259 21.17 -0.45 6.93
C PRO A 259 19.94 -1.32 7.16
N VAL A 260 20.09 -2.62 6.96
CA VAL A 260 19.06 -3.58 7.32
C VAL A 260 19.13 -3.75 8.83
N SER A 261 18.04 -3.50 9.55
CA SER A 261 18.02 -3.77 10.99
C SER A 261 18.33 -5.24 11.26
N ALA A 262 18.91 -5.58 12.41
CA ALA A 262 19.17 -6.98 12.76
C ALA A 262 17.89 -7.83 12.70
N LYS A 263 16.75 -7.27 13.13
CA LYS A 263 15.42 -7.90 13.02
C LYS A 263 15.06 -8.20 11.57
N GLU A 264 15.23 -7.23 10.68
CA GLU A 264 14.90 -7.38 9.26
C GLU A 264 15.85 -8.37 8.57
N ALA A 265 17.15 -8.34 8.92
CA ALA A 265 18.13 -9.29 8.39
C ALA A 265 17.81 -10.73 8.83
N ILE A 266 17.43 -10.92 10.10
CA ILE A 266 16.97 -12.20 10.64
C ILE A 266 15.70 -12.64 9.91
N ASN A 267 14.69 -11.77 9.76
CA ASN A 267 13.46 -12.08 9.01
C ASN A 267 13.76 -12.55 7.59
N GLN A 268 14.67 -11.87 6.89
CA GLN A 268 15.05 -12.20 5.52
C GLN A 268 15.75 -13.56 5.44
N LEU A 269 16.69 -13.85 6.35
CA LEU A 269 17.34 -15.16 6.44
C LEU A 269 16.33 -16.27 6.76
N CYS A 270 15.44 -16.03 7.71
CA CYS A 270 14.38 -16.98 8.09
C CYS A 270 13.49 -17.29 6.88
N THR A 271 12.99 -16.27 6.20
CA THR A 271 12.08 -16.44 5.06
C THR A 271 12.75 -17.08 3.85
N LYS A 272 14.07 -16.87 3.69
CA LYS A 272 14.85 -17.44 2.59
C LYS A 272 15.18 -18.93 2.78
N HIS A 273 15.46 -19.34 4.02
CA HIS A 273 16.01 -20.67 4.29
C HIS A 273 15.02 -21.64 4.95
N PHE A 274 13.91 -21.14 5.50
CA PHE A 274 12.94 -21.96 6.22
C PHE A 274 11.56 -21.92 5.55
N LYS A 275 10.78 -22.99 5.79
CA LYS A 275 9.40 -23.09 5.27
C LYS A 275 8.51 -22.02 5.91
N PRO A 276 7.51 -21.47 5.18
CA PRO A 276 6.63 -20.43 5.69
C PRO A 276 5.91 -20.80 7.01
N GLU A 277 5.63 -22.09 7.25
CA GLU A 277 5.00 -22.55 8.49
C GLU A 277 5.91 -22.43 9.73
N ILE A 278 7.23 -22.47 9.53
CA ILE A 278 8.23 -22.50 10.62
C ILE A 278 8.69 -21.09 10.98
N VAL A 279 8.73 -20.18 9.99
CA VAL A 279 9.24 -18.81 10.16
C VAL A 279 8.61 -18.08 11.36
N PRO A 280 7.28 -18.09 11.58
CA PRO A 280 6.67 -17.40 12.73
C PRO A 280 7.15 -17.94 14.08
N GLN A 281 7.35 -19.26 14.20
CA GLN A 281 7.80 -19.89 15.44
C GLN A 281 9.26 -19.51 15.75
N LEU A 282 10.10 -19.50 14.72
CA LEU A 282 11.52 -19.14 14.85
C LEU A 282 11.67 -17.66 15.25
N LEU A 283 10.90 -16.76 14.65
CA LEU A 283 10.93 -15.34 14.97
C LEU A 283 10.43 -15.06 16.40
N ALA A 284 9.41 -15.77 16.87
CA ALA A 284 8.95 -15.68 18.25
C ALA A 284 10.04 -16.11 19.25
N LEU A 285 10.76 -17.20 18.96
CA LEU A 285 11.90 -17.65 19.80
C LEU A 285 13.02 -16.62 19.86
N VAL A 286 13.36 -15.99 18.73
CA VAL A 286 14.36 -14.91 18.69
C VAL A 286 13.90 -13.72 19.53
N GLU A 287 12.63 -13.33 19.45
CA GLU A 287 12.09 -12.23 20.28
C GLU A 287 12.12 -12.57 21.77
N SER A 288 11.74 -13.79 22.16
CA SER A 288 11.85 -14.29 23.54
C SER A 288 13.29 -14.26 24.04
N TYR A 289 14.25 -14.75 23.25
CA TYR A 289 15.67 -14.74 23.61
C TYR A 289 16.20 -13.31 23.80
N VAL A 290 15.81 -12.36 22.94
CA VAL A 290 16.21 -10.95 23.09
C VAL A 290 15.64 -10.34 24.37
N LEU A 291 14.41 -10.69 24.75
CA LEU A 291 13.80 -10.23 26.01
C LEU A 291 14.53 -10.82 27.22
N GLU A 292 14.84 -12.11 27.21
CA GLU A 292 15.62 -12.79 28.26
C GLU A 292 17.01 -12.17 28.41
N ALA A 293 17.71 -11.95 27.30
CA ALA A 293 19.04 -11.33 27.31
C ALA A 293 19.01 -9.92 27.91
N LYS A 294 18.00 -9.11 27.59
CA LYS A 294 17.82 -7.77 28.17
C LYS A 294 17.53 -7.83 29.67
N SER A 295 16.65 -8.74 30.09
CA SER A 295 16.32 -8.95 31.51
C SER A 295 17.56 -9.33 32.32
N ASN A 296 18.37 -10.26 31.79
CA ASN A 296 19.62 -10.69 32.41
C ASN A 296 20.66 -9.57 32.48
N GLN A 297 20.70 -8.69 31.49
CA GLN A 297 21.60 -7.54 31.48
C GLN A 297 21.20 -6.47 32.51
N SER A 298 19.90 -6.24 32.72
CA SER A 298 19.41 -5.36 33.80
C SER A 298 19.64 -5.94 35.19
N LEU A 299 19.59 -7.27 35.36
CA LEU A 299 19.93 -7.94 36.62
C LEU A 299 21.42 -7.79 36.96
N LEU A 300 22.31 -7.85 35.95
CA LEU A 300 23.75 -7.64 36.14
C LEU A 300 24.08 -6.18 36.51
N GLN A 301 23.38 -5.18 35.95
CA GLN A 301 23.58 -3.78 36.31
C GLN A 301 23.02 -3.41 37.70
N GLY A 302 22.01 -4.14 38.21
CA GLY A 302 21.50 -3.95 39.57
C GLY A 302 22.45 -4.47 40.66
N ILE A 303 23.31 -5.44 40.35
CA ILE A 303 24.26 -6.04 41.29
C ILE A 303 25.49 -5.13 41.54
N ASP A 304 25.85 -4.27 40.58
CA ASP A 304 26.94 -3.29 40.72
C ASP A 304 26.55 -2.07 41.59
N MET A 305 25.25 -1.82 41.81
CA MET A 305 24.77 -0.74 42.70
C MET A 305 24.67 -1.18 44.17
N ASP A 306 24.41 -2.46 44.44
CA ASP A 306 24.27 -2.99 45.82
C ASP A 306 25.62 -3.34 46.48
N SER A 307 26.72 -3.37 45.72
CA SER A 307 28.06 -3.62 46.26
C SER A 307 28.75 -2.35 46.81
N ALA A 308 28.11 -1.18 46.74
CA ALA A 308 28.63 0.08 47.27
C ALA A 308 28.00 0.56 48.60
N SER A 309 26.97 -0.11 49.12
CA SER A 309 26.23 0.36 50.32
C SER A 309 26.09 -0.69 51.41
N THR A 310 27.20 -1.03 52.08
CA THR A 310 27.14 -1.67 53.40
C THR A 310 28.08 -0.96 54.37
N ARG A 311 27.51 -0.09 55.23
CA ARG A 311 28.11 0.28 56.52
C ARG A 311 27.09 0.96 57.46
N PHE A 312 26.91 0.32 58.63
CA PHE A 312 26.25 0.78 59.87
C PHE A 312 24.70 0.91 59.82
N ASN A 313 23.91 0.45 60.79
CA ASN A 313 24.13 0.38 62.23
C ASN A 313 23.20 -0.64 62.92
N ALA A 314 23.60 -1.08 64.11
CA ALA A 314 22.93 -2.05 64.97
C ALA A 314 21.80 -1.45 65.85
N GLY A 315 20.89 -2.33 66.32
CA GLY A 315 20.08 -2.12 67.53
C GLY A 315 18.57 -2.32 67.37
N GLY A 316 18.04 -3.46 67.81
CA GLY A 316 16.61 -3.61 68.16
C GLY A 316 16.39 -3.34 69.67
N PRO A 317 15.25 -3.73 70.29
CA PRO A 317 13.91 -4.09 69.76
C PRO A 317 12.75 -3.35 70.50
N LEU A 318 11.48 -3.55 70.12
CA LEU A 318 10.28 -3.59 71.00
C LEU A 318 8.97 -3.85 70.19
N LEU A 319 8.06 -4.65 70.76
CA LEU A 319 6.72 -5.08 70.28
C LEU A 319 5.61 -4.49 71.23
N PRO A 320 4.29 -4.74 71.06
CA PRO A 320 3.27 -4.20 70.12
C PRO A 320 2.08 -3.55 70.92
N PRO A 321 0.83 -3.25 70.41
CA PRO A 321 -0.17 -4.29 70.04
C PRO A 321 -1.32 -3.93 69.04
N THR A 322 -1.95 -4.98 68.47
CA THR A 322 -3.37 -5.21 68.07
C THR A 322 -4.25 -4.16 67.36
N SER A 323 -4.87 -4.54 66.22
CA SER A 323 -6.32 -4.89 66.12
C SER A 323 -6.76 -5.26 64.68
N LEU A 324 -7.53 -6.35 64.55
CA LEU A 324 -8.36 -6.79 63.41
C LEU A 324 -9.81 -6.28 63.64
N PRO A 325 -10.68 -6.10 62.62
CA PRO A 325 -11.43 -7.20 61.98
C PRO A 325 -11.68 -6.98 60.47
N GLY A 326 -12.04 -7.94 59.61
CA GLY A 326 -12.45 -9.33 59.74
C GLY A 326 -13.08 -9.77 58.40
N GLY A 327 -13.19 -11.08 58.18
CA GLY A 327 -14.17 -11.66 57.24
C GLY A 327 -13.63 -12.42 56.01
N LYS A 328 -13.44 -13.74 56.20
CA LYS A 328 -13.93 -14.91 55.40
C LYS A 328 -13.99 -14.77 53.85
N ALA A 329 -13.60 -15.74 53.01
CA ALA A 329 -13.26 -17.15 53.18
C ALA A 329 -12.42 -17.65 51.98
N VAL A 330 -11.79 -18.80 52.21
CA VAL A 330 -10.90 -19.64 51.41
C VAL A 330 -11.74 -20.42 50.37
N ASP A 331 -11.34 -20.67 49.11
CA ASP A 331 -10.53 -21.85 48.72
C ASP A 331 -10.08 -21.86 47.23
N SER A 332 -8.86 -22.38 47.04
CA SER A 332 -8.28 -23.17 45.92
C SER A 332 -8.33 -22.74 44.43
N VAL A 333 -7.15 -22.35 43.94
CA VAL A 333 -6.36 -22.84 42.76
C VAL A 333 -7.11 -23.41 41.54
N ASP A 334 -7.01 -22.76 40.36
CA ASP A 334 -6.30 -23.32 39.19
C ASP A 334 -6.01 -22.26 38.11
N GLY A 335 -4.94 -22.46 37.35
CA GLY A 335 -4.32 -21.49 36.46
C GLY A 335 -5.06 -21.22 35.14
N SER A 336 -4.94 -19.98 34.65
CA SER A 336 -4.76 -19.59 33.23
C SER A 336 -5.00 -18.09 33.06
N ASN A 337 -3.95 -17.26 33.21
CA ASN A 337 -4.04 -15.85 32.84
C ASN A 337 -3.92 -15.71 31.33
N GLY A 338 -5.08 -15.66 30.67
CA GLY A 338 -5.24 -15.36 29.26
C GLY A 338 -4.84 -13.93 28.92
N VAL A 339 -4.02 -13.78 27.89
CA VAL A 339 -3.93 -12.53 27.14
C VAL A 339 -5.10 -12.49 26.17
N SER A 340 -5.93 -11.46 26.32
CA SER A 340 -7.11 -11.16 25.51
C SER A 340 -6.76 -11.05 24.02
N PHE A 341 -6.95 -12.12 23.25
CA PHE A 341 -7.17 -11.97 21.82
C PHE A 341 -8.51 -11.27 21.63
N LYS A 342 -8.52 -10.09 20.99
CA LYS A 342 -9.75 -9.51 20.46
C LYS A 342 -10.40 -10.57 19.56
N ARG A 343 -11.51 -11.16 20.03
CA ARG A 343 -12.30 -12.14 19.28
C ARG A 343 -12.58 -11.57 17.88
N LYS A 344 -12.27 -12.33 16.82
CA LYS A 344 -12.83 -12.09 15.49
C LYS A 344 -14.35 -11.95 15.67
N ARG A 345 -14.91 -10.79 15.35
CA ARG A 345 -16.38 -10.63 15.35
C ARG A 345 -16.93 -11.40 14.15
N GLY A 346 -17.69 -12.46 14.42
CA GLY A 346 -18.43 -13.25 13.44
C GLY A 346 -17.91 -14.68 13.28
N GLY A 347 -18.84 -15.62 13.11
CA GLY A 347 -18.58 -17.04 12.88
C GLY A 347 -18.28 -17.37 11.41
N ALA A 348 -18.33 -18.66 11.08
CA ALA A 348 -17.90 -19.20 9.79
C ALA A 348 -19.01 -19.29 8.73
N PHE A 349 -20.27 -19.03 9.08
CA PHE A 349 -21.39 -19.20 8.17
C PHE A 349 -21.36 -18.17 7.02
N ASP A 350 -21.48 -18.65 5.77
CA ASP A 350 -21.69 -17.85 4.56
C ASP A 350 -22.69 -18.55 3.63
N PHE A 351 -23.40 -17.76 2.80
CA PHE A 351 -24.39 -18.30 1.86
C PHE A 351 -23.69 -18.95 0.66
N ASN A 352 -23.91 -20.25 0.50
CA ASN A 352 -23.28 -20.99 -0.58
C ASN A 352 -23.81 -20.51 -1.94
N GLY A 353 -22.91 -20.21 -2.88
CA GLY A 353 -23.28 -19.82 -4.24
C GLY A 353 -23.82 -18.39 -4.41
N ARG A 354 -23.85 -17.53 -3.38
CA ARG A 354 -24.36 -16.14 -3.50
C ARG A 354 -23.69 -15.30 -4.60
N LYS A 355 -22.45 -15.65 -4.98
CA LYS A 355 -21.70 -15.02 -6.09
C LYS A 355 -22.32 -15.28 -7.48
N ASN A 356 -23.18 -16.30 -7.59
CA ASN A 356 -23.82 -16.74 -8.83
C ASN A 356 -25.19 -16.08 -9.08
N LEU A 357 -25.75 -15.33 -8.11
CA LEU A 357 -27.04 -14.63 -8.24
C LEU A 357 -27.13 -13.72 -9.47
N LYS A 358 -26.00 -13.12 -9.87
CA LYS A 358 -25.89 -12.29 -11.08
C LYS A 358 -26.12 -13.04 -12.39
N ASN A 359 -25.93 -14.37 -12.39
CA ASN A 359 -26.06 -15.22 -13.57
C ASN A 359 -27.51 -15.72 -13.77
N ILE A 360 -28.38 -15.58 -12.76
CA ILE A 360 -29.79 -15.98 -12.85
C ILE A 360 -30.56 -14.91 -13.63
N ARG A 361 -31.09 -15.29 -14.80
CA ARG A 361 -31.82 -14.38 -15.70
C ARG A 361 -33.32 -14.35 -15.45
N SER A 362 -33.91 -15.46 -15.00
CA SER A 362 -35.32 -15.56 -14.63
C SER A 362 -35.57 -14.79 -13.32
N PRO A 363 -36.45 -13.77 -13.31
CA PRO A 363 -36.85 -13.07 -12.09
C PRO A 363 -37.46 -13.98 -11.03
N SER A 364 -38.25 -14.98 -11.45
CA SER A 364 -38.90 -15.94 -10.57
C SER A 364 -37.87 -16.84 -9.89
N ASP A 365 -36.91 -17.37 -10.65
CA ASP A 365 -35.86 -18.24 -10.11
C ASP A 365 -34.93 -17.45 -9.19
N LYS A 366 -34.66 -16.18 -9.53
CA LYS A 366 -33.85 -15.29 -8.69
C LYS A 366 -34.52 -15.00 -7.37
N LEU A 367 -35.83 -14.72 -7.37
CA LEU A 367 -36.60 -14.52 -6.16
C LEU A 367 -36.61 -15.79 -5.30
N ALA A 368 -36.84 -16.96 -5.89
CA ALA A 368 -36.84 -18.24 -5.18
C ALA A 368 -35.51 -18.51 -4.46
N VAL A 369 -34.37 -18.29 -5.13
CA VAL A 369 -33.03 -18.46 -4.51
C VAL A 369 -32.80 -17.48 -3.36
N LEU A 370 -33.22 -16.22 -3.52
CA LEU A 370 -33.05 -15.21 -2.46
C LEU A 370 -33.91 -15.50 -1.23
N LEU A 371 -35.15 -16.00 -1.43
CA LEU A 371 -36.01 -16.45 -0.32
C LEU A 371 -35.44 -17.70 0.35
N GLY A 372 -34.83 -18.61 -0.41
CA GLY A 372 -34.08 -19.76 0.12
C GLY A 372 -32.94 -19.33 1.05
N TYR A 373 -32.12 -18.37 0.61
CA TYR A 373 -31.06 -17.80 1.48
C TYR A 373 -31.63 -17.12 2.72
N PHE A 374 -32.80 -16.50 2.64
CA PHE A 374 -33.41 -15.90 3.82
C PHE A 374 -33.78 -16.97 4.87
N ALA A 375 -34.31 -18.11 4.42
CA ALA A 375 -34.65 -19.23 5.31
C ALA A 375 -33.41 -19.90 5.95
N GLU A 376 -32.24 -19.80 5.32
CA GLU A 376 -30.97 -20.35 5.82
C GLU A 376 -30.27 -19.45 6.86
N ILE A 377 -30.80 -18.26 7.14
CA ILE A 377 -30.18 -17.35 8.11
C ILE A 377 -30.19 -17.99 9.51
N PRO A 378 -29.01 -18.17 10.17
CA PRO A 378 -28.96 -18.69 11.54
C PRO A 378 -29.71 -17.79 12.53
N CYS A 379 -30.36 -18.40 13.52
CA CYS A 379 -31.01 -17.66 14.61
C CYS A 379 -29.99 -16.81 15.37
N ASP A 380 -28.78 -17.34 15.63
CA ASP A 380 -27.68 -16.56 16.15
C ASP A 380 -26.87 -15.90 15.02
N ARG A 381 -27.08 -14.58 14.84
CA ARG A 381 -26.37 -13.75 13.86
C ARG A 381 -24.86 -13.64 14.14
N SER A 382 -24.40 -14.07 15.33
CA SER A 382 -22.98 -14.13 15.67
C SER A 382 -22.26 -15.22 14.89
N GLU A 383 -22.95 -16.28 14.44
CA GLU A 383 -22.40 -17.39 13.66
C GLU A 383 -22.06 -16.99 12.21
N MET A 384 -22.62 -15.88 11.73
CA MET A 384 -22.38 -15.38 10.38
C MET A 384 -21.03 -14.69 10.26
N CYS A 385 -20.34 -14.93 9.15
CA CYS A 385 -19.21 -14.09 8.76
C CYS A 385 -19.69 -12.66 8.44
N GLU A 386 -18.80 -11.68 8.52
CA GLU A 386 -19.15 -10.27 8.27
C GLU A 386 -19.77 -10.07 6.88
N ALA A 387 -19.23 -10.73 5.86
CA ALA A 387 -19.75 -10.63 4.50
C ALA A 387 -21.15 -11.24 4.34
N ALA A 388 -21.49 -12.28 5.11
CA ALA A 388 -22.83 -12.85 5.14
C ALA A 388 -23.81 -11.95 5.90
N ARG A 389 -23.37 -11.34 7.01
CA ARG A 389 -24.17 -10.37 7.78
C ARG A 389 -24.55 -9.15 6.92
N VAL A 390 -23.57 -8.58 6.23
CA VAL A 390 -23.81 -7.45 5.30
C VAL A 390 -24.77 -7.85 4.19
N PHE A 391 -24.61 -9.05 3.61
CA PHE A 391 -25.51 -9.54 2.56
C PHE A 391 -26.94 -9.75 3.07
N ALA A 392 -27.11 -10.35 4.24
CA ALA A 392 -28.43 -10.54 4.84
C ALA A 392 -29.13 -9.20 5.09
N VAL A 393 -28.45 -8.24 5.71
CA VAL A 393 -29.03 -6.93 6.04
C VAL A 393 -29.28 -6.07 4.80
N SER A 394 -28.34 -6.04 3.86
CA SER A 394 -28.37 -5.07 2.75
C SER A 394 -29.10 -5.58 1.51
N VAL A 395 -29.22 -6.89 1.35
CA VAL A 395 -29.81 -7.53 0.17
C VAL A 395 -31.05 -8.34 0.54
N LEU A 396 -30.94 -9.30 1.47
CA LEU A 396 -32.06 -10.20 1.78
C LEU A 396 -33.21 -9.47 2.49
N THR A 397 -32.92 -8.74 3.57
CA THR A 397 -33.95 -8.08 4.39
C THR A 397 -34.85 -7.13 3.60
N PRO A 398 -34.35 -6.21 2.73
CA PRO A 398 -35.21 -5.34 1.94
C PRO A 398 -36.12 -6.10 0.96
N ILE A 399 -35.60 -7.15 0.33
CA ILE A 399 -36.32 -7.95 -0.67
C ILE A 399 -37.41 -8.77 0.02
N GLU A 400 -37.06 -9.46 1.11
CA GLU A 400 -37.97 -10.31 1.87
C GLU A 400 -39.04 -9.47 2.59
N SER A 401 -38.68 -8.32 3.15
CA SER A 401 -39.64 -7.38 3.75
C SER A 401 -40.60 -6.82 2.70
N CYS A 402 -40.12 -6.40 1.53
CA CYS A 402 -40.98 -5.95 0.44
C CYS A 402 -41.91 -7.07 -0.06
N TYR A 403 -41.36 -8.27 -0.29
CA TYR A 403 -42.10 -9.45 -0.71
C TYR A 403 -43.23 -9.81 0.27
N ARG A 404 -42.93 -9.82 1.58
CA ARG A 404 -43.90 -10.18 2.62
C ARG A 404 -44.92 -9.07 2.88
N LEU A 405 -44.48 -7.82 3.01
CA LEU A 405 -45.32 -6.71 3.47
C LEU A 405 -46.11 -6.03 2.34
N HIS A 406 -45.52 -5.88 1.16
CA HIS A 406 -46.15 -5.16 0.05
C HIS A 406 -46.83 -6.06 -0.97
N PHE A 407 -46.42 -7.32 -1.05
CA PHE A 407 -46.98 -8.29 -1.97
C PHE A 407 -47.63 -9.49 -1.28
N SER A 408 -47.72 -9.47 0.06
CA SER A 408 -48.33 -10.55 0.85
C SER A 408 -47.79 -11.94 0.49
N SER A 409 -46.48 -12.03 0.21
CA SER A 409 -45.80 -13.24 -0.24
C SER A 409 -46.35 -13.81 -1.57
N ASN A 410 -46.84 -12.95 -2.46
CA ASN A 410 -47.29 -13.32 -3.80
C ASN A 410 -46.13 -13.19 -4.81
N ASN A 411 -45.55 -14.34 -5.20
CA ASN A 411 -44.48 -14.44 -6.18
C ASN A 411 -44.82 -13.75 -7.51
N THR A 412 -46.01 -14.02 -8.04
CA THR A 412 -46.45 -13.50 -9.34
C THR A 412 -46.54 -11.98 -9.33
N ALA A 413 -47.14 -11.39 -8.30
CA ALA A 413 -47.28 -9.95 -8.18
C ALA A 413 -45.92 -9.24 -7.99
N PHE A 414 -45.03 -9.83 -7.20
CA PHE A 414 -43.68 -9.30 -6.99
C PHE A 414 -42.86 -9.30 -8.30
N VAL A 415 -42.84 -10.44 -8.99
CA VAL A 415 -42.11 -10.61 -10.26
C VAL A 415 -42.69 -9.71 -11.35
N LEU A 416 -44.02 -9.56 -11.41
CA LEU A 416 -44.68 -8.71 -12.39
C LEU A 416 -44.33 -7.23 -12.18
N LYS A 417 -44.24 -6.76 -10.93
CA LYS A 417 -43.86 -5.38 -10.64
C LYS A 417 -42.36 -5.12 -10.84
N TRP A 418 -41.48 -6.00 -10.37
CA TRP A 418 -40.04 -5.71 -10.30
C TRP A 418 -39.21 -6.31 -11.44
N GLY A 419 -39.74 -7.28 -12.20
CA GLY A 419 -39.04 -7.90 -13.31
C GLY A 419 -37.61 -8.35 -12.95
N ASN A 420 -36.64 -8.04 -13.81
CA ASN A 420 -35.23 -8.32 -13.53
C ASN A 420 -34.62 -7.29 -12.55
N PHE A 421 -34.97 -7.39 -11.28
CA PHE A 421 -34.60 -6.41 -10.26
C PHE A 421 -33.12 -6.44 -9.87
N PRO A 422 -32.53 -5.26 -9.54
CA PRO A 422 -31.14 -5.14 -9.14
C PRO A 422 -30.94 -5.51 -7.66
N HIS A 423 -30.92 -6.82 -7.34
CA HIS A 423 -30.85 -7.34 -5.96
C HIS A 423 -29.82 -6.65 -5.04
N PHE A 424 -28.59 -6.35 -5.49
CA PHE A 424 -27.58 -5.65 -4.67
C PHE A 424 -27.93 -4.21 -4.29
N SER A 425 -28.83 -3.56 -5.04
CA SER A 425 -29.26 -2.19 -4.78
C SER A 425 -30.77 -2.08 -4.60
N PHE A 426 -31.48 -3.20 -4.37
CA PHE A 426 -32.93 -3.24 -4.29
C PHE A 426 -33.46 -2.30 -3.22
N GLY A 427 -32.88 -2.33 -2.02
CA GLY A 427 -33.24 -1.42 -0.92
C GLY A 427 -33.08 0.07 -1.23
N LYS A 428 -32.20 0.43 -2.17
CA LYS A 428 -31.91 1.82 -2.55
C LYS A 428 -32.67 2.30 -3.78
N LYS A 429 -32.91 1.40 -4.74
CA LYS A 429 -33.46 1.73 -6.06
C LYS A 429 -34.89 1.27 -6.28
N CYS A 430 -35.37 0.33 -5.47
CA CYS A 430 -36.67 -0.29 -5.63
C CYS A 430 -37.48 -0.06 -4.36
N CYS A 431 -37.28 -0.91 -3.35
CA CYS A 431 -38.02 -0.82 -2.10
C CYS A 431 -37.15 -1.31 -0.93
N ASN A 432 -37.23 -0.62 0.20
CA ASN A 432 -36.53 -1.01 1.43
C ASN A 432 -37.39 -1.87 2.38
N GLY A 433 -38.62 -2.18 2.00
CA GLY A 433 -39.56 -2.97 2.80
C GLY A 433 -40.23 -2.20 3.94
N SER A 434 -40.10 -0.88 3.98
CA SER A 434 -40.75 0.00 4.96
C SER A 434 -41.62 1.05 4.25
N GLY A 435 -42.71 1.49 4.91
CA GLY A 435 -43.61 2.49 4.35
C GLY A 435 -44.35 2.00 3.09
N GLU A 436 -44.59 2.91 2.16
CA GLU A 436 -45.22 2.59 0.87
C GLU A 436 -44.25 1.82 -0.05
N CYS A 437 -44.81 0.95 -0.89
CA CYS A 437 -44.01 0.19 -1.85
C CYS A 437 -43.43 1.14 -2.90
N GLY A 438 -42.11 1.12 -3.09
CA GLY A 438 -41.43 1.99 -4.04
C GLY A 438 -41.93 1.83 -5.48
N THR A 439 -41.64 2.85 -6.29
CA THR A 439 -42.00 2.88 -7.71
C THR A 439 -40.99 2.06 -8.53
N SER A 440 -41.49 1.40 -9.57
CA SER A 440 -40.75 0.49 -10.46
C SER A 440 -39.77 1.21 -11.37
#